data_AF-A0A519VV25-F1
#
_entry.id   AF-A0A519VV25-F1
#
_cell.length_a   1.000
_cell.length_b   1.000
_cell.length_c   1.000
_cell.angle_alpha   90.00
_cell.angle_beta   90.00
_cell.angle_gamma   90.00
#
_symmetry.space_group_name_H-M   'P 1'
#
loop_
_entity.id
_entity.type
_entity.pdbx_description
1 polymer ?
#
loop_
_entity_poly.entity_id
_entity_poly.type
_entity_poly.pdbx_seq_one_letter_code
_entity_poly.pdbx_strand_id
1 'polypeptide(L)'
;MIYGGVRYGVSSFTQNLNSYQIYNPSGYFDEVTVRPNQEFSGLSAQWAELVFGIKAEVLSNLYLGFSFRLNHLVSNKRPDNFDNLFIPGFNRTYDGNIGVGFNYSLSYFIPFYKTTEKAKTKEDRK
;
A
#
# COMPACT_ATOMS: atom_id res chain seq x y z
N MET A 1 -3.00 -16.07 13.50
CA MET A 1 -2.26 -14.87 13.97
C MET A 1 -3.02 -13.62 13.56
N ILE A 2 -3.34 -12.76 14.51
CA ILE A 2 -3.86 -11.41 14.25
C ILE A 2 -2.72 -10.44 14.58
N TYR A 3 -2.49 -9.44 13.75
CA TYR A 3 -1.45 -8.45 13.95
C TYR A 3 -1.95 -7.05 13.61
N GLY A 4 -1.41 -6.05 14.28
CA GLY A 4 -1.69 -4.64 14.06
C GLY A 4 -0.44 -3.82 14.29
N GLY A 5 -0.31 -2.71 13.60
CA GLY A 5 0.85 -1.83 13.74
C GLY A 5 0.65 -0.49 13.06
N VAL A 6 1.60 0.41 13.33
CA VAL A 6 1.67 1.72 12.71
C VAL A 6 2.95 1.82 11.88
N ARG A 7 2.90 2.59 10.79
CA ARG A 7 4.06 2.89 9.95
C ARG A 7 4.07 4.39 9.67
N TYR A 8 5.25 4.91 9.40
CA TYR A 8 5.43 6.28 8.95
C TYR A 8 6.24 6.25 7.66
N GLY A 9 5.70 6.87 6.61
CA GLY A 9 6.26 6.90 5.29
C GLY A 9 6.69 8.31 4.91
N VAL A 10 7.84 8.39 4.26
CA VAL A 10 8.37 9.62 3.67
C VAL A 10 8.78 9.34 2.24
N SER A 11 8.55 10.29 1.35
CA SER A 11 8.89 10.17 -0.06
C SER A 11 9.32 11.52 -0.62
N SER A 12 10.36 11.50 -1.46
CA SER A 12 10.77 12.65 -2.26
C SER A 12 10.81 12.22 -3.73
N PHE A 13 10.20 13.01 -4.59
CA PHE A 13 9.94 12.62 -5.96
C PHE A 13 9.87 13.82 -6.91
N THR A 14 9.90 13.51 -8.20
CA THR A 14 9.70 14.43 -9.31
C THR A 14 8.48 13.97 -10.10
N GLN A 15 7.63 14.90 -10.52
CA GLN A 15 6.43 14.62 -11.29
C GLN A 15 6.50 15.31 -12.65
N ASN A 16 6.24 14.56 -13.73
CA ASN A 16 6.17 15.12 -15.07
C ASN A 16 4.71 15.20 -15.54
N LEU A 17 4.24 16.42 -15.82
CA LEU A 17 2.92 16.71 -16.35
C LEU A 17 2.97 16.73 -17.88
N ASN A 18 2.73 15.56 -18.48
CA ASN A 18 2.70 15.41 -19.94
C ASN A 18 1.49 16.11 -20.56
N SER A 19 0.29 15.81 -20.05
CA SER A 19 -0.97 16.35 -20.56
C SER A 19 -2.09 16.28 -19.53
N TYR A 20 -3.04 17.19 -19.61
CA TYR A 20 -4.28 17.15 -18.84
C TYR A 20 -5.47 17.64 -19.67
N GLN A 21 -6.66 17.24 -19.25
CA GLN A 21 -7.93 17.72 -19.80
C GLN A 21 -8.65 18.53 -18.72
N ILE A 22 -9.35 19.58 -19.14
CA ILE A 22 -10.18 20.38 -18.25
C ILE A 22 -11.52 19.66 -18.10
N TYR A 23 -11.91 19.37 -16.85
CA TYR A 23 -13.17 18.72 -16.57
C TYR A 23 -14.35 19.61 -17.03
N ASN A 24 -15.10 19.16 -18.05
CA ASN A 24 -16.25 19.87 -18.61
C ASN A 24 -17.51 19.00 -18.58
N PRO A 25 -18.41 19.16 -17.59
CA PRO A 25 -19.61 18.34 -17.47
C PRO A 25 -20.74 18.74 -18.42
N SER A 26 -20.75 19.96 -18.98
CA SER A 26 -21.85 20.45 -19.81
C SER A 26 -21.73 20.09 -21.29
N GLY A 27 -20.53 19.67 -21.74
CA GLY A 27 -20.27 19.30 -23.14
C GLY A 27 -20.45 20.43 -24.15
N TYR A 28 -20.64 21.67 -23.69
CA TYR A 28 -20.87 22.84 -24.55
C TYR A 28 -19.62 23.28 -25.31
N PHE A 29 -18.44 22.97 -24.77
CA PHE A 29 -17.14 23.29 -25.37
C PHE A 29 -16.43 22.00 -25.77
N ASP A 30 -15.71 22.07 -26.89
CA ASP A 30 -14.84 20.99 -27.33
C ASP A 30 -13.81 20.63 -26.25
N GLU A 31 -13.49 19.35 -26.16
CA GLU A 31 -12.55 18.82 -25.18
C GLU A 31 -11.11 19.21 -25.57
N VAL A 32 -10.57 20.23 -24.91
CA VAL A 32 -9.19 20.69 -25.13
C VAL A 32 -8.23 19.88 -24.25
N THR A 33 -7.31 19.15 -24.90
CA THR A 33 -6.18 18.51 -24.21
C THR A 33 -4.99 19.45 -24.21
N VAL A 34 -4.57 19.90 -23.03
CA VAL A 34 -3.39 20.75 -22.85
C VAL A 34 -2.17 19.86 -22.64
N ARG A 35 -1.06 20.15 -23.32
CA ARG A 35 0.20 19.38 -23.26
C ARG A 35 1.36 20.25 -22.78
N PRO A 36 1.41 20.59 -21.47
CA PRO A 36 2.41 21.53 -20.97
C PRO A 36 3.83 20.93 -20.94
N ASN A 37 3.98 19.60 -20.90
CA ASN A 37 5.28 18.91 -20.76
C ASN A 37 6.16 19.53 -19.67
N GLN A 38 5.56 19.78 -18.50
CA GLN A 38 6.19 20.49 -17.40
C GLN A 38 6.67 19.52 -16.32
N GLU A 39 7.91 19.68 -15.88
CA GLU A 39 8.46 18.94 -14.76
C GLU A 39 8.34 19.74 -13.46
N PHE A 40 7.88 19.07 -12.41
CA PHE A 40 7.85 19.57 -11.04
C PHE A 40 8.81 18.75 -10.19
N SER A 41 9.93 19.36 -9.79
CA SER A 41 10.98 18.74 -8.99
C SER A 41 10.95 19.22 -7.54
N GLY A 42 11.61 18.47 -6.65
CA GLY A 42 11.70 18.82 -5.24
C GLY A 42 10.37 18.69 -4.49
N LEU A 43 9.50 17.78 -4.93
CA LEU A 43 8.27 17.41 -4.25
C LEU A 43 8.58 16.42 -3.12
N SER A 44 7.77 16.47 -2.07
CA SER A 44 7.92 15.60 -0.92
C SER A 44 6.59 15.34 -0.25
N ALA A 45 6.41 14.14 0.28
CA ALA A 45 5.23 13.77 1.02
C ALA A 45 5.57 12.94 2.25
N GLN A 46 4.75 13.07 3.28
CA GLN A 46 4.85 12.33 4.53
C GLN A 46 3.48 11.83 4.92
N TRP A 47 3.38 10.59 5.40
CA TRP A 47 2.13 9.99 5.81
C TRP A 47 2.30 9.00 6.94
N ALA A 48 1.23 8.79 7.70
CA ALA A 48 1.13 7.73 8.69
C ALA A 48 0.24 6.61 8.13
N GLU A 49 0.59 5.35 8.39
CA GLU A 49 -0.23 4.19 8.04
C GLU A 49 -0.60 3.41 9.29
N LEU A 50 -1.87 3.03 9.42
CA LEU A 50 -2.33 2.00 10.34
C LEU A 50 -2.53 0.71 9.54
N VAL A 51 -1.95 -0.38 10.01
CA VAL A 51 -2.01 -1.68 9.36
C VAL A 51 -2.63 -2.68 10.31
N PHE A 52 -3.64 -3.40 9.85
CA PHE A 52 -4.27 -4.50 10.58
C PHE A 52 -4.32 -5.71 9.68
N GLY A 53 -4.01 -6.90 10.19
CA GLY A 53 -4.03 -8.09 9.38
C GLY A 53 -4.24 -9.37 10.16
N ILE A 54 -4.65 -10.38 9.41
CA ILE A 54 -4.82 -11.74 9.88
C ILE A 54 -3.98 -12.65 8.99
N LYS A 55 -3.42 -13.68 9.60
CA LYS A 55 -2.69 -14.75 8.93
C LYS A 55 -3.12 -16.07 9.53
N ALA A 56 -3.59 -16.98 8.69
CA ALA A 56 -4.07 -18.29 9.08
C ALA A 56 -3.33 -19.37 8.28
N GLU A 57 -3.02 -20.48 8.95
CA GLU A 57 -2.55 -21.69 8.29
C GLU A 57 -3.77 -22.39 7.68
N VAL A 58 -3.69 -22.74 6.40
CA VAL A 58 -4.80 -23.35 5.65
C VAL A 58 -4.48 -24.81 5.32
N LEU A 59 -3.20 -25.10 5.08
CA LEU A 59 -2.64 -26.44 4.93
C LEU A 59 -1.31 -26.46 5.68
N SER A 60 -0.77 -27.65 5.97
CA SER A 60 0.53 -27.78 6.62
C SER A 60 1.59 -26.94 5.89
N ASN A 61 2.19 -25.99 6.61
CA ASN A 61 3.17 -25.03 6.11
C ASN A 61 2.65 -23.99 5.10
N LEU A 62 1.36 -23.97 4.74
CA LEU A 62 0.77 -22.98 3.83
C LEU A 62 -0.11 -22.00 4.60
N TYR A 63 0.20 -20.71 4.44
CA TYR A 63 -0.47 -19.62 5.12
C TYR A 63 -1.14 -18.69 4.12
N LEU A 64 -2.41 -18.38 4.39
CA LEU A 64 -3.11 -17.25 3.78
C LEU A 64 -3.13 -16.07 4.75
N GLY A 65 -2.93 -14.88 4.21
CA GLY A 65 -2.97 -13.64 4.98
C GLY A 65 -3.80 -12.58 4.27
N PHE A 66 -4.48 -11.78 5.08
CA PHE A 66 -5.21 -10.60 4.66
C PHE A 66 -4.76 -9.42 5.50
N SER A 67 -4.53 -8.27 4.89
CA SER A 67 -4.24 -7.03 5.62
C SER A 67 -4.97 -5.84 5.04
N PHE A 68 -5.37 -4.95 5.92
CA PHE A 68 -5.97 -3.65 5.64
C PHE A 68 -5.01 -2.55 6.09
N ARG A 69 -4.93 -1.50 5.30
CA ARG A 69 -4.07 -0.34 5.51
C ARG A 69 -4.90 0.92 5.43
N LEU A 70 -4.79 1.77 6.43
CA LEU A 70 -5.37 3.11 6.47
C LEU A 70 -4.22 4.10 6.47
N ASN A 71 -4.13 4.93 5.45
CA ASN A 71 -3.06 5.91 5.27
C ASN A 71 -3.63 7.31 5.51
N HIS A 72 -2.89 8.14 6.24
CA HIS A 72 -3.21 9.54 6.48
C HIS A 72 -2.05 10.42 6.04
N LEU A 73 -2.30 11.28 5.06
CA LEU A 73 -1.32 12.22 4.52
C LEU A 73 -1.12 13.37 5.52
N VAL A 74 0.09 13.45 6.07
CA VAL A 74 0.47 14.44 7.10
C VAL A 74 1.03 15.70 6.45
N SER A 75 1.84 15.53 5.40
CA SER A 75 2.44 16.65 4.67
C SER A 75 2.54 16.30 3.19
N ASN A 76 2.26 17.26 2.33
CA ASN A 76 2.33 17.12 0.87
C ASN A 76 2.77 18.45 0.25
N LYS A 77 4.00 18.49 -0.26
CA LYS A 77 4.52 19.64 -1.00
C LYS A 77 4.02 19.55 -2.44
N ARG A 78 3.05 20.40 -2.78
CA ARG A 78 2.38 20.45 -4.07
C ARG A 78 2.97 21.56 -4.96
N PRO A 79 2.96 21.39 -6.29
CA PRO A 79 3.20 22.49 -7.21
C PRO A 79 2.04 23.50 -7.22
N ASP A 80 2.33 24.76 -7.53
CA ASP A 80 1.38 25.88 -7.39
C ASP A 80 0.09 25.72 -8.22
N ASN A 81 0.19 25.02 -9.36
CA ASN A 81 -0.87 24.95 -10.37
C ASN A 81 -1.46 23.54 -10.55
N PHE A 82 -0.99 22.55 -9.79
CA PHE A 82 -1.37 21.15 -9.98
C PHE A 82 -1.23 20.35 -8.68
N ASP A 83 -2.08 19.36 -8.44
CA ASP A 83 -1.91 18.48 -7.27
C ASP A 83 -1.06 17.25 -7.63
N ASN A 84 -0.41 16.67 -6.63
CA ASN A 84 0.37 15.46 -6.78
C ASN A 84 -0.56 14.25 -6.90
N LEU A 85 -0.99 13.88 -8.10
CA LEU A 85 -1.93 12.78 -8.34
C LEU A 85 -1.43 11.41 -7.88
N PHE A 86 -0.12 11.25 -7.75
CA PHE A 86 0.51 10.01 -7.31
C PHE A 86 1.72 10.33 -6.44
N ILE A 87 1.73 9.74 -5.24
CA ILE A 87 2.86 9.82 -4.31
C ILE A 87 3.48 8.42 -4.22
N PRO A 88 4.78 8.26 -4.53
CA PRO A 88 5.45 6.97 -4.39
C PRO A 88 5.37 6.46 -2.95
N GLY A 89 4.84 5.25 -2.77
CA GLY A 89 4.62 4.62 -1.46
C GLY A 89 3.22 4.84 -0.88
N PHE A 90 2.62 6.02 -1.06
CA PHE A 90 1.27 6.35 -0.60
C PHE A 90 0.18 5.98 -1.63
N ASN A 91 0.55 5.84 -2.91
CA ASN A 91 -0.31 5.64 -4.09
C ASN A 91 -1.06 6.91 -4.52
N ARG A 92 -2.14 6.70 -5.29
CA ARG A 92 -2.95 7.75 -5.89
C ARG A 92 -3.59 8.60 -4.79
N THR A 93 -3.43 9.89 -4.91
CA THR A 93 -4.10 10.87 -4.06
C THR A 93 -5.43 11.25 -4.70
N TYR A 94 -6.37 11.61 -3.84
CA TYR A 94 -7.60 12.29 -4.24
C TYR A 94 -7.59 13.64 -3.52
N ASP A 95 -8.66 14.42 -3.67
CA ASP A 95 -8.84 15.69 -2.96
C ASP A 95 -8.87 15.54 -1.41
N GLY A 96 -8.74 14.30 -0.89
CA GLY A 96 -8.68 13.98 0.52
C GLY A 96 -7.31 13.47 0.98
N ASN A 97 -7.06 13.60 2.29
CA ASN A 97 -5.82 13.17 2.95
C ASN A 97 -5.87 11.71 3.44
N ILE A 98 -6.89 10.93 3.10
CA ILE A 98 -7.08 9.56 3.58
C ILE A 98 -6.96 8.59 2.40
N GLY A 99 -6.08 7.61 2.53
CA GLY A 99 -5.95 6.47 1.63
C GLY A 99 -6.36 5.20 2.32
N VAL A 100 -6.96 4.26 1.58
CA VAL A 100 -7.27 2.92 2.08
C VAL A 100 -6.68 1.88 1.14
N GLY A 101 -6.18 0.78 1.69
CA GLY A 101 -5.60 -0.30 0.91
C GLY A 101 -5.88 -1.64 1.54
N PHE A 102 -5.94 -2.68 0.70
CA PHE A 102 -5.97 -4.06 1.16
C PHE A 102 -4.83 -4.84 0.50
N ASN A 103 -4.44 -5.95 1.10
CA ASN A 103 -3.47 -6.88 0.54
C ASN A 103 -3.83 -8.31 0.93
N TYR A 104 -3.67 -9.23 -0.02
CA TYR A 104 -3.76 -10.67 0.20
C TYR A 104 -2.39 -11.29 -0.01
N SER A 105 -2.02 -12.25 0.83
CA SER A 105 -0.71 -12.90 0.79
C SER A 105 -0.86 -14.41 0.87
N LEU A 106 -0.15 -15.12 0.01
CA LEU A 106 0.07 -16.57 0.12
C LEU A 106 1.52 -16.80 0.52
N SER A 107 1.78 -17.59 1.55
CA SER A 107 3.13 -17.87 2.03
C SER A 107 3.31 -19.34 2.36
N TYR A 108 4.42 -19.93 1.96
CA TYR A 108 4.77 -21.31 2.31
C TYR A 108 6.01 -21.32 3.22
N PHE A 109 5.95 -22.06 4.31
CA PHE A 109 7.07 -22.27 5.22
C PHE A 109 7.90 -23.46 4.74
N ILE A 110 9.16 -23.23 4.38
CA ILE A 110 10.07 -24.29 3.94
C ILE A 110 10.81 -24.84 5.18
N PRO A 111 10.54 -26.08 5.62
CA PRO A 111 11.24 -26.64 6.77
C PRO A 111 12.63 -27.16 6.34
N PHE A 112 13.70 -26.54 6.85
CA PHE A 112 15.08 -26.96 6.58
C PHE A 112 15.53 -28.18 7.40
N TYR A 113 14.82 -28.51 8.50
CA TYR A 113 15.11 -29.68 9.34
C TYR A 113 13.81 -30.38 9.77
N LYS A 114 13.74 -31.70 9.63
CA LYS A 114 12.72 -32.53 10.30
C LYS A 114 13.13 -32.68 11.77
N THR A 115 12.43 -32.03 12.69
CA THR A 115 12.41 -32.54 14.08
C THR A 115 11.58 -33.81 14.03
N THR A 116 12.26 -34.96 14.11
CA THR A 116 11.62 -36.22 14.44
C THR A 116 11.02 -36.01 15.84
N GLU A 117 9.70 -35.90 15.95
CA GLU A 117 9.06 -36.06 17.25
C GLU A 117 9.53 -37.41 17.78
N LYS A 118 10.33 -37.39 18.85
CA LYS A 118 10.64 -38.61 19.58
C LYS A 118 9.29 -39.17 20.00
N ALA A 119 8.94 -40.33 19.43
CA ALA A 119 7.80 -41.10 19.84
C ALA A 119 7.81 -41.14 21.37
N LYS A 120 6.74 -40.65 22.02
CA LYS A 120 6.51 -40.92 23.43
C LYS A 120 6.48 -42.44 23.54
N THR A 121 7.57 -43.02 24.02
CA THR A 121 7.65 -44.43 24.39
C THR A 121 6.48 -44.66 25.33
N LYS A 122 5.60 -45.59 24.94
CA LYS A 122 4.58 -46.14 25.81
C LYS A 122 5.28 -46.98 26.89
N GLU A 123 5.72 -46.33 27.96
CA GLU A 123 5.89 -46.90 29.30
C GLU A 123 4.69 -46.37 30.09
N ASP A 124 3.76 -47.14 30.67
CA ASP A 124 3.80 -48.53 31.08
C ASP A 124 2.40 -49.15 31.00
N ARG A 125 2.31 -50.37 30.45
CA ARG A 125 1.39 -51.38 30.98
C ARG A 125 2.24 -52.37 31.76
N LYS A 126 2.03 -52.43 33.07
CA LYS A 126 1.94 -53.67 33.85
C LYS A 126 1.33 -53.38 35.22
#